data_AF-F5YJW4-F1
#
_entry.id   AF-F5YJW4-F1
#
_cell.length_a   1.000
_cell.length_b   1.000
_cell.length_c   1.000
_cell.angle_alpha   90.00
_cell.angle_beta   90.00
_cell.angle_gamma   90.00
#
_symmetry.space_group_name_H-M   'P 1'
#
loop_
_entity.id
_entity.type
_entity.pdbx_description
1 polymer ?
#
loop_
_entity_poly.entity_id
_entity_poly.type
_entity_poly.pdbx_seq_one_letter_code
_entity_poly.pdbx_strand_id
1 'polypeptide(L)'
;MVILRNKGGEIAVRDRAGLLAFLRGELGMGKDEGGIRNVESGLEVIAAAPFVLALQTGDVQDTASGVAWTFSTFDLDRFDERIDPAGWDYKQFMQNPVIQWAHKYDIPAIGRADGLYADGKGLHGSIIFNDRDYDAFGWGIGERVKAGVIRAGSVGFRVLEIEIPSKKDAEDGTTLIFRKQELLEFSVCNVPANPWALAKAALAKASPAEGGPVALDLQASRQFLGGLIQG
;
A
#
# COMPACT_ATOMS: atom_id res chain seq x y z
N MET A 1 7.40 12.02 3.73
CA MET A 1 8.61 12.00 4.56
C MET A 1 9.13 10.58 4.53
N VAL A 2 10.39 10.39 4.16
CA VAL A 2 11.05 9.08 4.12
C VAL A 2 12.00 9.00 5.31
N ILE A 3 11.81 8.03 6.19
CA ILE A 3 12.76 7.79 7.29
C ILE A 3 13.78 6.77 6.79
N LEU A 4 15.06 7.15 6.82
CA LEU A 4 16.20 6.27 6.54
C LEU A 4 16.93 5.97 7.85
N ARG A 5 16.89 4.72 8.33
CA ARG A 5 17.70 4.29 9.47
C ARG A 5 18.90 3.49 9.00
N ASN A 6 20.04 3.64 9.66
CA ASN A 6 21.21 2.77 9.52
C ASN A 6 21.92 2.61 10.89
N LYS A 7 22.99 1.81 10.95
CA LYS A 7 23.79 1.60 12.18
C LYS A 7 24.38 2.90 12.78
N GLY A 8 24.46 3.98 11.99
CA GLY A 8 24.94 5.29 12.37
C GLY A 8 23.85 6.27 12.83
N GLY A 9 22.57 5.91 12.77
CA GLY A 9 21.46 6.73 13.26
C GLY A 9 20.25 6.79 12.31
N GLU A 10 19.29 7.65 12.67
CA GLU A 10 18.09 7.92 11.89
C GLU A 10 18.25 9.24 11.11
N ILE A 11 18.07 9.17 9.79
CA ILE A 11 18.06 10.30 8.88
C ILE A 11 16.62 10.47 8.38
N ALA A 12 15.96 11.52 8.82
CA ALA A 12 14.68 11.92 8.25
C ALA A 12 14.92 12.64 6.91
N VAL A 13 14.65 11.94 5.81
CA VAL A 13 14.67 12.51 4.48
C VAL A 13 13.31 13.15 4.20
N ARG A 14 13.31 14.46 3.99
CA ARG A 14 12.08 15.23 3.82
C ARG A 14 11.45 15.09 2.43
N ASP A 15 12.25 14.80 1.41
CA ASP A 15 11.83 14.73 0.02
C ASP A 15 12.62 13.71 -0.82
N ARG A 16 12.12 13.42 -2.03
CA ARG A 16 12.71 12.50 -3.02
C ARG A 16 14.16 12.84 -3.37
N ALA A 17 14.50 14.13 -3.46
CA ALA A 17 15.83 14.57 -3.86
C ALA A 17 16.89 14.13 -2.82
N GLY A 18 16.54 14.20 -1.53
CA GLY A 18 17.40 13.74 -0.44
C GLY A 18 17.67 12.24 -0.47
N LEU A 19 16.66 11.40 -0.81
CA LEU A 19 16.82 9.95 -0.89
C LEU A 19 17.77 9.59 -2.04
N LEU A 20 17.55 10.17 -3.21
CA LEU A 20 18.37 9.91 -4.39
C LEU A 20 19.81 10.41 -4.21
N ALA A 21 20.03 11.55 -3.54
CA ALA A 21 21.38 12.02 -3.21
C ALA A 21 22.13 11.07 -2.27
N PHE A 22 21.43 10.55 -1.25
CA PHE A 22 21.97 9.53 -0.36
C PHE A 22 22.37 8.27 -1.12
N LEU A 23 21.46 7.72 -1.92
CA LEU A 23 21.70 6.50 -2.69
C LEU A 23 22.78 6.65 -3.76
N ARG A 24 22.96 7.85 -4.33
CA ARG A 24 24.06 8.16 -5.27
C ARG A 24 25.44 8.27 -4.60
N GLY A 25 25.52 8.22 -3.28
CA GLY A 25 26.77 8.37 -2.53
C GLY A 25 27.21 9.82 -2.35
N GLU A 26 26.36 10.78 -2.70
CA GLU A 26 26.63 12.23 -2.57
C GLU A 26 26.64 12.68 -1.10
N LEU A 27 26.22 11.81 -0.18
CA LEU A 27 26.21 12.00 1.28
C LEU A 27 27.08 10.99 2.05
N GLY A 28 28.04 10.32 1.39
CA GLY A 28 29.14 9.62 2.09
C GLY A 28 29.19 8.09 2.00
N MET A 29 28.68 7.46 0.93
CA MET A 29 29.00 6.06 0.62
C MET A 29 29.65 5.94 -0.76
N GLY A 30 30.62 5.04 -0.90
CA GLY A 30 31.55 4.93 -2.04
C GLY A 30 30.89 4.79 -3.41
N LYS A 31 31.62 5.23 -4.45
CA LYS A 31 31.21 5.13 -5.86
C LYS A 31 31.62 3.78 -6.43
N ASP A 32 30.63 2.94 -6.75
CA ASP A 32 30.86 1.74 -7.59
C ASP A 32 30.11 1.85 -8.93
N GLU A 33 30.80 1.42 -9.99
CA GLU A 33 30.35 1.41 -11.39
C GLU A 33 29.53 0.16 -11.68
N GLY A 34 28.22 0.24 -11.45
CA GLY A 34 27.27 -0.82 -11.78
C GLY A 34 25.89 -0.46 -11.24
N GLY A 35 24.88 -0.44 -12.10
CA GLY A 35 23.52 0.02 -11.77
C GLY A 35 22.84 -0.75 -10.62
N ILE A 36 23.35 -1.92 -10.21
CA ILE A 36 22.80 -2.70 -9.09
C ILE A 36 23.74 -2.59 -7.89
N ARG A 37 23.22 -2.14 -6.75
CA ARG A 37 23.96 -1.93 -5.50
C ARG A 37 23.41 -2.83 -4.40
N ASN A 38 24.29 -3.64 -3.82
CA ASN A 38 24.02 -4.25 -2.52
C ASN A 38 24.08 -3.14 -1.46
N VAL A 39 23.01 -2.98 -0.70
CA VAL A 39 22.99 -2.00 0.39
C VAL A 39 23.66 -2.65 1.59
N GLU A 40 24.67 -2.01 2.18
CA GLU A 40 25.23 -2.49 3.45
C GLU A 40 24.10 -2.71 4.46
N SER A 41 24.17 -3.83 5.18
CA SER A 41 23.10 -4.31 6.04
C SER A 41 22.62 -3.21 7.01
N GLY A 42 21.39 -2.72 6.81
CA GLY A 42 20.72 -1.85 7.79
C GLY A 42 19.98 -0.63 7.26
N LEU A 43 19.77 -0.44 5.95
CA LEU A 43 18.94 0.65 5.44
C LEU A 43 17.44 0.29 5.47
N GLU A 44 16.67 1.03 6.26
CA GLU A 44 15.20 0.95 6.31
C GLU A 44 14.59 2.12 5.54
N VAL A 45 13.55 1.90 4.73
CA VAL A 45 12.82 2.95 3.99
C VAL A 45 11.36 2.92 4.39
N ILE A 46 10.85 4.02 4.96
CA ILE A 46 9.45 4.16 5.37
C ILE A 46 8.86 5.40 4.69
N ALA A 47 7.95 5.22 3.73
CA ALA A 47 7.33 6.30 2.98
C ALA A 47 5.86 6.53 3.39
N ALA A 48 5.57 7.67 4.01
CA ALA A 48 4.19 8.13 4.22
C ALA A 48 3.75 9.08 3.09
N ALA A 49 2.66 8.75 2.38
CA ALA A 49 2.09 9.57 1.30
C ALA A 49 0.95 10.50 1.81
N PRO A 50 0.83 11.74 1.27
CA PRO A 50 -0.27 12.65 1.59
C PRO A 50 -1.58 12.36 0.80
N PHE A 51 -2.68 12.87 1.35
CA PHE A 51 -4.11 12.68 0.98
C PHE A 51 -4.45 12.92 -0.51
N VAL A 52 -5.05 11.91 -1.18
CA VAL A 52 -5.92 12.03 -2.36
C VAL A 52 -7.02 10.96 -2.28
N LEU A 53 -8.28 11.39 -2.34
CA LEU A 53 -9.47 10.52 -2.29
C LEU A 53 -9.73 9.87 -3.66
N ALA A 54 -9.52 8.55 -3.78
CA ALA A 54 -9.96 7.76 -4.92
C ALA A 54 -11.15 6.88 -4.51
N LEU A 55 -12.36 7.33 -4.84
CA LEU A 55 -13.59 6.57 -4.67
C LEU A 55 -13.77 5.60 -5.85
N GLN A 56 -13.79 4.31 -5.56
CA GLN A 56 -14.38 3.31 -6.44
C GLN A 56 -15.03 2.24 -5.56
N THR A 57 -16.35 2.15 -5.61
CA THR A 57 -17.14 1.28 -4.75
C THR A 57 -17.19 -0.14 -5.33
N GLY A 58 -16.93 -1.12 -4.48
CA GLY A 58 -17.13 -2.55 -4.73
C GLY A 58 -16.99 -3.30 -3.42
N ASP A 59 -17.88 -4.25 -3.17
CA ASP A 59 -17.85 -5.11 -1.98
C ASP A 59 -16.50 -5.83 -1.88
N VAL A 60 -16.02 -6.12 -0.67
CA VAL A 60 -14.70 -6.75 -0.40
C VAL A 60 -14.89 -8.23 -0.02
N GLN A 61 -13.98 -9.12 -0.45
CA GLN A 61 -14.08 -10.55 -0.07
C GLN A 61 -13.87 -10.72 1.43
N ASP A 62 -14.95 -11.04 2.16
CA ASP A 62 -14.89 -11.55 3.52
C ASP A 62 -14.95 -13.08 3.44
N THR A 63 -13.82 -13.74 3.69
CA THR A 63 -13.77 -15.20 3.82
C THR A 63 -13.65 -15.54 5.30
N ALA A 64 -13.91 -16.79 5.70
CA ALA A 64 -13.61 -17.26 7.06
C ALA A 64 -12.12 -17.04 7.48
N SER A 65 -11.26 -16.70 6.52
CA SER A 65 -9.82 -16.40 6.59
C SER A 65 -9.46 -14.91 6.46
N GLY A 66 -10.42 -13.98 6.54
CA GLY A 66 -10.20 -12.53 6.47
C GLY A 66 -10.35 -11.91 5.08
N VAL A 67 -9.93 -10.64 4.97
CA VAL A 67 -10.03 -9.81 3.77
C VAL A 67 -8.81 -10.01 2.86
N ALA A 68 -9.03 -10.53 1.66
CA ALA A 68 -7.96 -10.71 0.69
C ALA A 68 -7.38 -9.37 0.22
N TRP A 69 -6.05 -9.29 0.07
CA TRP A 69 -5.34 -8.04 -0.15
C TRP A 69 -4.13 -8.23 -1.08
N THR A 70 -3.84 -7.21 -1.89
CA THR A 70 -2.56 -7.06 -2.60
C THR A 70 -1.69 -6.08 -1.82
N PHE A 71 -0.60 -6.56 -1.23
CA PHE A 71 0.26 -5.75 -0.36
C PHE A 71 1.18 -4.83 -1.18
N SER A 72 1.68 -5.32 -2.31
CA SER A 72 2.43 -4.53 -3.27
C SER A 72 2.36 -5.18 -4.66
N THR A 73 2.59 -4.39 -5.71
CA THR A 73 2.79 -4.89 -7.08
C THR A 73 4.14 -4.40 -7.61
N PHE A 74 4.53 -4.84 -8.81
CA PHE A 74 5.73 -4.33 -9.48
C PHE A 74 5.51 -2.99 -10.19
N ASP A 75 4.26 -2.51 -10.29
CA ASP A 75 3.93 -1.27 -10.98
C ASP A 75 4.66 -0.06 -10.39
N LEU A 76 4.90 0.96 -11.24
CA LEU A 76 5.56 2.20 -10.84
C LEU A 76 4.72 2.92 -9.76
N ASP A 77 5.30 3.11 -8.59
CA ASP A 77 4.61 3.73 -7.48
C ASP A 77 4.65 5.26 -7.52
N ARG A 78 4.02 5.92 -6.53
CA ARG A 78 3.93 7.39 -6.47
C ARG A 78 5.27 8.07 -6.12
N PHE A 79 6.31 7.31 -5.82
CA PHE A 79 7.67 7.80 -5.56
C PHE A 79 8.61 7.56 -6.73
N ASP A 80 8.08 7.10 -7.87
CA ASP A 80 8.83 6.69 -9.04
C ASP A 80 9.75 5.48 -8.75
N GLU A 81 9.27 4.55 -7.91
CA GLU A 81 9.97 3.35 -7.50
C GLU A 81 9.18 2.08 -7.87
N ARG A 82 9.87 0.94 -7.95
CA ARG A 82 9.27 -0.38 -8.17
C ARG A 82 9.79 -1.38 -7.15
N ILE A 83 8.93 -2.31 -6.71
CA ILE A 83 9.30 -3.37 -5.77
C ILE A 83 9.11 -4.72 -6.45
N ASP A 84 10.21 -5.43 -6.71
CA ASP A 84 10.20 -6.71 -7.41
C ASP A 84 9.53 -7.79 -6.54
N PRO A 85 8.40 -8.39 -6.98
CA PRO A 85 7.72 -9.43 -6.21
C PRO A 85 8.58 -10.65 -5.92
N ALA A 86 9.53 -10.98 -6.81
CA ALA A 86 10.44 -12.11 -6.61
C ALA A 86 11.47 -11.86 -5.49
N GLY A 87 11.64 -10.60 -5.08
CA GLY A 87 12.59 -10.14 -4.08
C GLY A 87 12.10 -10.22 -2.63
N TRP A 88 10.84 -10.56 -2.38
CA TRP A 88 10.25 -10.53 -1.05
C TRP A 88 10.73 -11.67 -0.14
N ASP A 89 11.33 -11.32 0.99
CA ASP A 89 11.46 -12.19 2.16
C ASP A 89 10.49 -11.75 3.26
N TYR A 90 9.45 -12.54 3.51
CA TYR A 90 8.45 -12.27 4.55
C TYR A 90 8.50 -13.29 5.70
N LYS A 91 9.54 -14.12 5.78
CA LYS A 91 9.60 -15.21 6.79
C LYS A 91 9.61 -14.69 8.22
N GLN A 92 10.35 -13.61 8.48
CA GLN A 92 10.43 -13.01 9.81
C GLN A 92 9.13 -12.30 10.18
N PHE A 93 8.54 -11.56 9.25
CA PHE A 93 7.21 -10.96 9.43
C PHE A 93 6.16 -12.02 9.81
N MET A 94 6.17 -13.19 9.17
CA MET A 94 5.21 -14.26 9.47
C MET A 94 5.34 -14.91 10.85
N GLN A 95 6.43 -14.65 11.60
CA GLN A 95 6.52 -15.06 13.01
C GLN A 95 5.66 -14.19 13.93
N ASN A 96 5.38 -12.95 13.53
CA ASN A 96 4.49 -12.03 14.22
C ASN A 96 3.79 -11.10 13.20
N PRO A 97 2.82 -11.62 12.42
CA PRO A 97 2.28 -10.96 11.23
C PRO A 97 1.25 -9.88 11.58
N VAL A 98 1.62 -8.92 12.43
CA VAL A 98 0.73 -7.85 12.86
C VAL A 98 0.44 -6.87 11.73
N ILE A 99 -0.80 -6.38 11.68
CA ILE A 99 -1.22 -5.32 10.77
C ILE A 99 -1.29 -4.00 11.53
N GLN A 100 -0.62 -3.00 10.97
CA GLN A 100 -0.56 -1.66 11.53
C GLN A 100 -1.60 -0.72 10.90
N TRP A 101 -1.79 0.44 11.52
CA TRP A 101 -2.57 1.53 10.95
C TRP A 101 -1.66 2.71 10.59
N ALA A 102 -1.66 3.09 9.32
CA ALA A 102 -1.02 4.28 8.79
C ALA A 102 0.46 4.47 9.24
N HIS A 103 1.24 3.38 9.28
CA HIS A 103 2.64 3.37 9.70
C HIS A 103 2.86 3.90 11.13
N LYS A 104 1.85 3.79 11.99
CA LYS A 104 1.93 4.19 13.39
C LYS A 104 2.37 3.05 14.29
N TYR A 105 3.60 3.17 14.78
CA TYR A 105 4.23 2.24 15.71
C TYR A 105 3.91 2.55 17.19
N ASP A 106 3.25 3.68 17.46
CA ASP A 106 2.88 4.15 18.80
C ASP A 106 1.49 3.69 19.25
N ILE A 107 0.77 2.96 18.40
CA ILE A 107 -0.53 2.36 18.71
C ILE A 107 -0.49 0.85 18.52
N PRO A 108 -1.31 0.08 19.27
CA PRO A 108 -1.42 -1.36 19.07
C PRO A 108 -1.83 -1.75 17.64
N ALA A 109 -1.42 -2.94 17.22
CA ALA A 109 -1.81 -3.52 15.94
C ALA A 109 -3.34 -3.67 15.82
N ILE A 110 -3.87 -3.42 14.62
CA ILE A 110 -5.31 -3.43 14.32
C ILE A 110 -5.83 -4.78 13.79
N GLY A 111 -4.94 -5.76 13.64
CA GLY A 111 -5.23 -7.07 13.09
C GLY A 111 -3.97 -7.89 12.87
N ARG A 112 -4.12 -8.98 12.14
CA ARG A 112 -3.01 -9.84 11.68
C ARG A 112 -3.19 -10.24 10.23
N ALA A 113 -2.06 -10.52 9.57
CA ALA A 113 -2.03 -11.09 8.25
C ALA A 113 -2.07 -12.62 8.33
N ASP A 114 -2.61 -13.24 7.28
CA ASP A 114 -2.58 -14.69 7.09
C ASP A 114 -2.35 -15.02 5.60
N GLY A 115 -1.80 -16.20 5.34
CA GLY A 115 -1.63 -16.73 3.97
C GLY A 115 -0.82 -15.82 3.05
N LEU A 116 0.28 -15.20 3.52
CA LEU A 116 1.14 -14.39 2.67
C LEU A 116 1.81 -15.24 1.58
N TYR A 117 1.83 -14.73 0.36
CA TYR A 117 2.55 -15.32 -0.75
C TYR A 117 2.94 -14.23 -1.77
N ALA A 118 4.05 -14.46 -2.48
CA ALA A 118 4.47 -13.63 -3.60
C ALA A 118 4.34 -14.42 -4.91
N ASP A 119 3.86 -13.77 -5.95
CA ASP A 119 3.81 -14.30 -7.32
C ASP A 119 4.19 -13.21 -8.33
N GLY A 120 4.07 -13.50 -9.64
CA GLY A 120 4.41 -12.53 -10.69
C GLY A 120 3.54 -11.27 -10.74
N LYS A 121 2.45 -11.19 -9.97
CA LYS A 121 1.56 -10.03 -9.89
C LYS A 121 1.85 -9.17 -8.66
N GLY A 122 2.47 -9.71 -7.62
CA GLY A 122 2.74 -8.96 -6.41
C GLY A 122 2.93 -9.80 -5.17
N LEU A 123 2.98 -9.11 -4.03
CA LEU A 123 2.83 -9.70 -2.70
C LEU A 123 1.36 -9.66 -2.32
N HIS A 124 0.85 -10.77 -1.80
CA HIS A 124 -0.56 -10.94 -1.47
C HIS A 124 -0.70 -11.60 -0.09
N GLY A 125 -1.87 -11.42 0.52
CA GLY A 125 -2.24 -12.07 1.77
C GLY A 125 -3.68 -11.75 2.13
N SER A 126 -4.12 -12.22 3.28
CA SER A 126 -5.41 -11.87 3.88
C SER A 126 -5.21 -11.11 5.18
N ILE A 127 -6.11 -10.18 5.51
CA ILE A 127 -6.09 -9.43 6.77
C ILE A 127 -7.28 -9.83 7.62
N ILE A 128 -7.00 -10.23 8.85
CA ILE A 128 -7.99 -10.50 9.88
C ILE A 128 -7.92 -9.34 10.87
N PHE A 129 -8.93 -8.49 10.85
CA PHE A 129 -9.05 -7.37 11.80
C PHE A 129 -9.41 -7.87 13.19
N ASN A 130 -9.03 -7.10 14.21
CA ASN A 130 -9.31 -7.43 15.59
C ASN A 130 -10.82 -7.46 15.88
N ASP A 131 -11.22 -8.24 16.90
CA ASP A 131 -12.60 -8.26 17.36
C ASP A 131 -12.95 -7.03 18.20
N ARG A 132 -14.21 -6.64 18.10
CA ARG A 132 -14.75 -5.47 18.81
C ARG A 132 -14.59 -5.55 20.32
N ASP A 133 -14.61 -6.75 20.88
CA ASP A 133 -14.63 -6.99 22.33
C ASP A 133 -13.34 -6.56 23.03
N TYR A 134 -12.20 -6.58 22.34
CA TYR A 134 -10.91 -6.17 22.90
C TYR A 134 -10.26 -4.99 22.16
N ASP A 135 -10.66 -4.71 20.91
CA ASP A 135 -10.14 -3.57 20.15
C ASP A 135 -11.21 -2.97 19.24
N ALA A 136 -11.96 -2.00 19.78
CA ALA A 136 -12.96 -1.26 19.02
C ALA A 136 -12.35 -0.42 17.88
N PHE A 137 -11.08 -0.02 17.96
CA PHE A 137 -10.42 0.78 16.93
C PHE A 137 -10.08 -0.11 15.72
N GLY A 138 -9.34 -1.20 15.92
CA GLY A 138 -9.00 -2.14 14.86
C GLY A 138 -10.22 -2.78 14.21
N TRP A 139 -11.21 -3.18 15.00
CA TRP A 139 -12.51 -3.64 14.50
C TRP A 139 -13.18 -2.57 13.62
N GLY A 140 -13.21 -1.31 14.09
CA GLY A 140 -13.81 -0.21 13.34
C GLY A 140 -13.10 0.10 12.02
N ILE A 141 -11.79 -0.12 11.91
CA ILE A 141 -11.08 -0.06 10.63
C ILE A 141 -11.54 -1.20 9.71
N GLY A 142 -11.67 -2.42 10.24
CA GLY A 142 -12.21 -3.56 9.50
C GLY A 142 -13.58 -3.31 8.90
N GLU A 143 -14.51 -2.71 9.66
CA GLU A 143 -15.84 -2.34 9.15
C GLU A 143 -15.79 -1.31 8.02
N ARG A 144 -14.87 -0.35 8.08
CA ARG A 144 -14.63 0.61 6.98
C ARG A 144 -14.08 -0.06 5.73
N VAL A 145 -13.26 -1.10 5.91
CA VAL A 145 -12.77 -1.92 4.80
C VAL A 145 -13.89 -2.70 4.15
N LYS A 146 -14.74 -3.36 4.95
CA LYS A 146 -15.92 -4.09 4.45
C LYS A 146 -16.89 -3.18 3.69
N ALA A 147 -17.09 -1.96 4.18
CA ALA A 147 -17.91 -0.94 3.51
C ALA A 147 -17.25 -0.29 2.28
N GLY A 148 -16.00 -0.65 1.95
CA GLY A 148 -15.26 -0.10 0.80
C GLY A 148 -14.77 1.34 0.99
N VAL A 149 -14.87 1.90 2.21
CA VAL A 149 -14.44 3.26 2.53
C VAL A 149 -12.91 3.38 2.53
N ILE A 150 -12.23 2.36 3.06
CA ILE A 150 -10.77 2.26 3.08
C ILE A 150 -10.40 0.93 2.44
N ARG A 151 -9.54 0.93 1.43
CA ARG A 151 -9.05 -0.30 0.80
C ARG A 151 -7.55 -0.28 0.55
N ALA A 152 -6.87 0.78 0.97
CA ALA A 152 -5.45 0.97 0.69
C ALA A 152 -4.57 0.49 1.83
N GLY A 153 -3.43 -0.06 1.48
CA GLY A 153 -2.40 -0.44 2.43
C GLY A 153 -1.02 -0.26 1.84
N SER A 154 -0.02 -0.23 2.68
CA SER A 154 1.34 0.08 2.29
C SER A 154 2.33 -0.77 3.08
N VAL A 155 3.37 -1.22 2.39
CA VAL A 155 4.45 -2.02 2.98
C VAL A 155 5.50 -1.10 3.57
N GLY A 156 6.11 -1.55 4.67
CA GLY A 156 7.40 -1.06 5.16
C GLY A 156 8.38 -2.21 5.10
N PHE A 157 9.59 -1.96 4.59
CA PHE A 157 10.55 -3.03 4.34
C PHE A 157 11.98 -2.57 4.52
N ARG A 158 12.84 -3.54 4.81
CA ARG A 158 14.28 -3.38 4.81
C ARG A 158 14.81 -3.68 3.43
N VAL A 159 15.64 -2.79 2.92
CA VAL A 159 16.21 -2.95 1.59
C VAL A 159 17.45 -3.83 1.66
N LEU A 160 17.52 -4.82 0.78
CA LEU A 160 18.67 -5.74 0.67
C LEU A 160 19.42 -5.54 -0.66
N GLU A 161 18.70 -5.33 -1.76
CA GLU A 161 19.28 -5.12 -3.09
C GLU A 161 18.48 -4.09 -3.88
N ILE A 162 19.19 -3.13 -4.47
CA ILE A 162 18.61 -2.02 -5.26
C ILE A 162 19.21 -2.02 -6.66
N GLU A 163 18.40 -1.69 -7.66
CA GLU A 163 18.81 -1.31 -8.99
C GLU A 163 18.43 0.16 -9.27
N ILE A 164 19.39 0.90 -9.82
CA ILE A 164 19.19 2.22 -10.43
C ILE A 164 19.15 1.99 -11.95
N PRO A 165 17.97 2.02 -12.57
CA PRO A 165 17.84 1.75 -14.00
C PRO A 165 18.58 2.79 -14.84
N SER A 166 19.06 2.38 -16.01
CA SER A 166 19.68 3.32 -16.95
C SER A 166 18.63 4.29 -17.50
N LYS A 167 19.05 5.44 -18.05
CA LYS A 167 18.12 6.38 -18.68
C LYS A 167 17.26 5.75 -19.80
N LYS A 168 17.77 4.70 -20.45
CA LYS A 168 17.05 3.97 -21.51
C LYS A 168 16.02 3.00 -20.93
N ASP A 169 16.27 2.47 -19.74
CA ASP A 169 15.39 1.49 -19.08
C ASP A 169 14.35 2.17 -18.16
N ALA A 170 14.51 3.47 -17.92
CA ALA A 170 13.66 4.34 -17.09
C ALA A 170 12.70 5.23 -17.89
N GLU A 171 12.27 4.81 -19.09
CA GLU A 171 11.40 5.62 -19.97
C GLU A 171 10.04 5.95 -19.35
N ASP A 172 9.58 5.13 -18.42
CA ASP A 172 8.34 5.32 -17.67
C ASP A 172 8.49 6.22 -16.42
N GLY A 173 9.70 6.72 -16.16
CA GLY A 173 10.02 7.53 -14.99
C GLY A 173 10.59 6.76 -13.80
N THR A 174 10.72 5.42 -13.89
CA THR A 174 11.30 4.61 -12.80
C THR A 174 12.69 5.10 -12.42
N THR A 175 12.87 5.46 -11.15
CA THR A 175 14.17 5.91 -10.62
C THR A 175 14.86 4.89 -9.74
N LEU A 176 14.11 3.93 -9.21
CA LEU A 176 14.62 2.91 -8.32
C LEU A 176 13.83 1.62 -8.47
N ILE A 177 14.53 0.49 -8.44
CA ILE A 177 13.91 -0.83 -8.37
C ILE A 177 14.49 -1.58 -7.17
N PHE A 178 13.64 -1.93 -6.22
CA PHE A 178 14.00 -2.82 -5.11
C PHE A 178 13.94 -4.26 -5.61
N ARG A 179 15.12 -4.91 -5.75
CA ARG A 179 15.24 -6.27 -6.28
C ARG A 179 15.17 -7.34 -5.20
N LYS A 180 15.59 -7.01 -3.97
CA LYS A 180 15.42 -7.85 -2.78
C LYS A 180 15.13 -7.00 -1.55
N GLN A 181 14.14 -7.45 -0.76
CA GLN A 181 13.62 -6.72 0.38
C GLN A 181 13.01 -7.66 1.42
N GLU A 182 13.26 -7.37 2.69
CA GLU A 182 12.63 -8.07 3.81
C GLU A 182 11.41 -7.27 4.27
N LEU A 183 10.24 -7.92 4.33
CA LEU A 183 9.02 -7.29 4.83
C LEU A 183 9.13 -7.06 6.34
N LEU A 184 8.97 -5.80 6.77
CA LEU A 184 8.96 -5.43 8.18
C LEU A 184 7.54 -5.20 8.69
N GLU A 185 6.68 -4.62 7.85
CA GLU A 185 5.30 -4.33 8.21
C GLU A 185 4.37 -4.26 7.00
N PHE A 186 3.08 -4.41 7.29
CA PHE A 186 2.01 -3.95 6.42
C PHE A 186 1.04 -3.07 7.21
N SER A 187 0.73 -1.89 6.66
CA SER A 187 -0.13 -0.90 7.28
C SER A 187 -1.37 -0.66 6.42
N VAL A 188 -2.57 -0.84 6.96
CA VAL A 188 -3.78 -0.27 6.34
C VAL A 188 -3.68 1.24 6.45
N CYS A 189 -3.95 1.96 5.36
CA CYS A 189 -3.74 3.40 5.29
C CYS A 189 -4.76 4.07 4.37
N ASN A 190 -4.80 5.40 4.41
CA ASN A 190 -5.70 6.15 3.53
C ASN A 190 -5.16 6.27 2.10
N VAL A 191 -3.83 6.41 1.95
CA VAL A 191 -3.15 6.59 0.67
C VAL A 191 -1.87 5.74 0.66
N PRO A 192 -1.74 4.79 -0.27
CA PRO A 192 -0.56 3.94 -0.33
C PRO A 192 0.54 4.56 -1.19
N ALA A 193 1.79 4.14 -1.00
CA ALA A 193 2.87 4.44 -1.96
C ALA A 193 2.57 3.78 -3.31
N ASN A 194 2.39 2.46 -3.31
CA ASN A 194 1.96 1.66 -4.46
C ASN A 194 0.42 1.77 -4.66
N PRO A 195 -0.08 2.38 -5.76
CA PRO A 195 -1.51 2.57 -6.00
C PRO A 195 -2.37 1.30 -6.05
N TRP A 196 -1.76 0.15 -6.33
CA TRP A 196 -2.44 -1.13 -6.50
C TRP A 196 -2.35 -2.02 -5.26
N ALA A 197 -1.79 -1.50 -4.17
CA ALA A 197 -1.76 -2.14 -2.87
C ALA A 197 -3.14 -2.09 -2.17
N LEU A 198 -4.12 -2.79 -2.75
CA LEU A 198 -5.53 -2.66 -2.41
C LEU A 198 -6.15 -3.97 -1.89
N ALA A 199 -7.16 -3.83 -1.02
CA ALA A 199 -8.09 -4.90 -0.67
C ALA A 199 -8.81 -5.38 -1.94
N LYS A 200 -8.88 -6.70 -2.13
CA LYS A 200 -9.52 -7.31 -3.30
C LYS A 200 -11.03 -7.26 -3.14
N ALA A 201 -11.71 -6.72 -4.15
CA ALA A 201 -13.17 -6.71 -4.19
C ALA A 201 -13.71 -8.17 -4.25
N ALA A 202 -14.80 -8.42 -3.53
CA ALA A 202 -15.68 -9.54 -3.80
C ALA A 202 -16.17 -9.45 -5.25
N LEU A 203 -15.87 -10.49 -6.02
CA LEU A 203 -16.78 -10.91 -7.07
C LEU A 203 -18.07 -11.31 -6.37
N ALA A 204 -19.01 -10.37 -6.22
CA ALA A 204 -20.39 -10.73 -6.01
C ALA A 204 -20.74 -11.71 -7.14
N LYS A 205 -21.12 -12.94 -6.81
CA LYS A 205 -21.95 -13.69 -7.75
C LYS A 205 -23.18 -12.83 -7.95
N ALA A 206 -23.25 -12.13 -9.08
CA ALA A 206 -24.48 -11.55 -9.52
C ALA A 206 -25.48 -12.71 -9.65
N SER A 207 -26.33 -12.90 -8.64
CA SER A 207 -27.62 -13.51 -8.91
C SER A 207 -28.29 -12.59 -9.93
N PRO A 208 -28.76 -13.10 -11.08
CA PRO A 208 -29.40 -12.26 -12.07
C PRO A 208 -30.58 -11.57 -11.39
N ALA A 209 -30.49 -10.24 -11.26
CA ALA A 209 -31.60 -9.44 -10.79
C ALA A 209 -32.69 -9.54 -11.87
N GLU A 210 -33.76 -10.26 -11.58
CA GLU A 210 -35.02 -10.05 -12.27
C GLU A 210 -35.51 -8.65 -11.90
N GLY A 211 -35.32 -7.70 -12.82
CA GLY A 211 -35.79 -6.32 -12.67
C GLY A 211 -35.66 -5.59 -13.99
N GLY A 212 -36.79 -5.39 -14.67
CA GLY A 212 -36.89 -4.78 -16.00
C GLY A 212 -36.35 -3.35 -16.11
N PRO A 213 -36.41 -2.75 -17.31
CA PRO A 213 -35.73 -1.49 -17.60
C PRO A 213 -36.25 -0.35 -16.71
N VAL A 214 -35.32 0.27 -15.96
CA VAL A 214 -35.60 1.49 -15.19
C VAL A 214 -35.69 2.65 -16.19
N ALA A 215 -36.90 3.15 -16.43
CA ALA A 215 -37.11 4.39 -17.16
C ALA A 215 -36.68 5.58 -16.30
N LEU A 216 -35.87 6.49 -16.86
CA LEU A 216 -35.52 7.76 -16.22
C LEU A 216 -36.79 8.63 -16.11
N ASP A 217 -37.28 8.86 -14.89
CA ASP A 217 -38.33 9.84 -14.64
C ASP A 217 -37.75 11.26 -14.59
N LEU A 218 -37.90 11.99 -15.71
CA LEU A 218 -37.50 13.39 -15.85
C LEU A 218 -38.39 14.38 -15.07
N GLN A 219 -39.49 13.95 -14.46
CA GLN A 219 -40.36 14.85 -13.69
C GLN A 219 -39.80 15.13 -12.29
N ALA A 220 -39.15 14.15 -11.65
CA ALA A 220 -38.56 14.31 -10.32
C ALA A 220 -37.37 15.28 -10.30
N SER A 221 -36.56 15.32 -11.37
CA SER A 221 -35.39 16.21 -11.47
C SER A 221 -35.75 17.69 -11.70
N ARG A 222 -36.96 17.98 -12.19
CA ARG A 222 -37.43 19.37 -12.39
C ARG A 222 -37.95 20.03 -11.10
N GLN A 223 -38.47 19.25 -10.15
CA GLN A 223 -38.95 19.80 -8.87
C GLN A 223 -37.80 20.21 -7.94
N PHE A 224 -36.63 19.56 -8.03
CA PHE A 224 -35.49 19.89 -7.18
C PHE A 224 -34.78 21.19 -7.59
N LEU A 225 -34.75 21.51 -8.90
CA LEU A 225 -34.12 22.73 -9.42
C LEU A 225 -34.99 23.99 -9.31
N GLY A 226 -36.32 23.84 -9.20
CA GLY A 226 -37.25 24.98 -9.05
C GLY A 226 -37.23 25.62 -7.66
N GLY A 227 -36.84 24.87 -6.62
CA GLY A 227 -36.84 25.35 -5.22
C GLY A 227 -35.62 26.17 -4.80
N LEU A 228 -34.59 26.27 -5.64
CA LEU A 228 -33.31 26.93 -5.31
C LEU A 228 -33.15 28.34 -5.90
N ILE A 229 -34.17 28.87 -6.59
CA ILE A 229 -34.13 30.24 -7.17
C ILE A 229 -35.12 31.20 -6.50
N GLN A 230 -35.98 30.75 -5.60
CA GLN A 230 -36.81 31.64 -4.77
C GLN A 230 -36.92 31.08 -3.35
N GLY A 231 -36.16 31.65 -2.41
CA GLY A 231 -36.21 31.31 -0.99
C GLY A 231 -34.89 31.50 -0.29
#